data_AF-A0A0F4TZ04-F1
#
_entry.id   AF-A0A0F4TZ04-F1
#
_cell.length_a   1.000
_cell.length_b   1.000
_cell.length_c   1.000
_cell.angle_alpha   90.00
_cell.angle_beta   90.00
_cell.angle_gamma   90.00
#
_symmetry.space_group_name_H-M   'P 1'
#
loop_
_entity.id
_entity.type
_entity.pdbx_description
1 polymer ?
#
loop_
_entity_poly.entity_id
_entity_poly.type
_entity_poly.pdbx_seq_one_letter_code
_entity_poly.pdbx_strand_id
1 'polypeptide(L)'
;MPAVHGGYAPYRKTLLEHDVKLYELRRQPDDPGRSSSFGFSGGSDSSLHTKAMILDKKKVFIGSFNFDPRSVFWNTEVGVLVDSPELAGQVRQLALEGMAPAMSYQARLENGEIVWLTEDDGRLQTLRKEPSDKIGLEKML
;
A
#
# COMPACT_ATOMS: atom_id res chain seq x y z
N MET A 1 -7.27 -12.77 -5.66
CA MET A 1 -6.40 -12.80 -4.46
C MET A 1 -5.03 -12.45 -4.97
N PRO A 2 -4.61 -11.19 -4.94
CA PRO A 2 -3.27 -10.92 -5.40
C PRO A 2 -2.35 -11.57 -4.34
N ALA A 3 -1.37 -12.34 -4.79
CA ALA A 3 -0.48 -13.15 -3.96
C ALA A 3 0.41 -12.32 -3.00
N VAL A 4 0.19 -11.00 -2.92
CA VAL A 4 1.07 -10.01 -2.27
C VAL A 4 0.70 -9.69 -0.82
N HIS A 5 -0.53 -9.96 -0.37
CA HIS A 5 -0.92 -9.72 1.03
C HIS A 5 -0.79 -10.96 1.93
N GLY A 6 -0.54 -12.14 1.36
CA GLY A 6 -0.56 -13.41 2.09
C GLY A 6 0.38 -13.46 3.31
N GLY A 7 1.49 -12.73 3.28
CA GLY A 7 2.47 -12.72 4.37
C GLY A 7 2.01 -11.98 5.64
N TYR A 8 1.34 -10.83 5.50
CA TYR A 8 0.93 -10.00 6.64
C TYR A 8 -0.56 -10.05 6.95
N ALA A 9 -1.41 -10.51 6.01
CA ALA A 9 -2.86 -10.54 6.16
C ALA A 9 -3.36 -11.18 7.47
N PRO A 10 -2.79 -12.31 7.95
CA PRO A 10 -3.19 -12.90 9.24
C PRO A 10 -2.92 -12.00 10.45
N TYR A 11 -1.98 -11.06 10.33
CA TYR A 11 -1.53 -10.18 11.42
C TYR A 11 -2.19 -8.80 11.39
N ARG A 12 -3.09 -8.51 10.43
CA ARG A 12 -3.75 -7.19 10.33
C ARG A 12 -4.36 -6.74 11.64
N LYS A 13 -5.11 -7.63 12.31
CA LYS A 13 -5.77 -7.30 13.58
C LYS A 13 -4.75 -6.89 14.64
N THR A 14 -3.71 -7.70 14.84
CA THR A 14 -2.64 -7.41 15.80
C THR A 14 -1.91 -6.11 15.48
N LEU A 15 -1.60 -5.86 14.20
CA LEU A 15 -0.98 -4.59 13.78
C LEU A 15 -1.87 -3.40 14.16
N LEU A 16 -3.17 -3.46 13.87
CA LEU A 16 -4.13 -2.41 14.18
C LEU A 16 -4.32 -2.21 15.70
N GLU A 17 -4.30 -3.30 16.49
CA GLU A 17 -4.35 -3.25 17.96
C GLU A 17 -3.11 -2.55 18.57
N HIS A 18 -2.00 -2.49 17.83
CA HIS A 18 -0.75 -1.83 18.21
C HIS A 18 -0.51 -0.51 17.45
N ASP A 19 -1.58 0.20 17.08
CA ASP A 19 -1.55 1.54 16.47
C ASP A 19 -0.89 1.64 15.09
N VAL A 20 -0.61 0.51 14.43
CA VAL A 20 -0.12 0.51 13.06
C VAL A 20 -1.23 0.97 12.13
N LYS A 21 -0.95 1.96 11.29
CA LYS A 21 -1.87 2.40 10.23
C LYS A 21 -1.60 1.63 8.96
N LEU A 22 -2.58 0.87 8.50
CA LEU A 22 -2.46 0.02 7.33
C LEU A 22 -3.29 0.59 6.16
N TYR A 23 -2.63 0.71 5.00
CA TYR A 23 -3.22 1.18 3.75
C TYR A 23 -2.88 0.19 2.63
N GLU A 24 -3.90 -0.34 1.99
CA GLU A 24 -3.78 -1.35 0.92
C GLU A 24 -4.16 -0.69 -0.41
N LEU A 25 -3.23 -0.60 -1.36
CA LEU A 25 -3.49 0.07 -2.63
C LEU A 25 -4.60 -0.64 -3.42
N ARG A 26 -5.46 0.16 -4.04
CA ARG A 26 -6.52 -0.29 -4.94
C ARG A 26 -5.96 -0.47 -6.34
N ARG A 27 -6.46 -1.48 -7.07
CA ARG A 27 -6.29 -1.53 -8.52
C ARG A 27 -7.00 -0.32 -9.11
N GLN A 28 -6.25 0.56 -9.75
CA GLN A 28 -6.81 1.62 -10.54
C GLN A 28 -7.20 1.06 -11.92
N PRO A 29 -8.35 1.47 -12.50
CA PRO A 29 -8.60 1.24 -13.92
C PRO A 29 -7.45 1.82 -14.74
N ASP A 30 -7.12 1.20 -15.87
CA ASP A 30 -6.20 1.81 -16.85
C ASP A 30 -6.85 3.09 -17.39
N ASP A 31 -6.58 4.21 -16.73
CA ASP A 31 -6.96 5.54 -17.18
C ASP A 31 -5.76 6.14 -17.92
N PRO A 32 -5.78 6.20 -19.27
CA PRO A 32 -4.68 6.75 -20.05
C PRO A 32 -4.40 8.24 -19.77
N GLY A 33 -5.29 8.95 -19.05
CA GLY A 33 -5.09 10.34 -18.60
C GLY A 33 -4.51 10.49 -17.19
N ARG A 34 -4.41 9.41 -16.40
CA ARG A 34 -3.97 9.42 -15.00
C ARG A 34 -2.69 8.62 -14.83
N SER A 35 -1.55 9.22 -15.20
CA SER A 35 -0.25 8.66 -14.84
C SER A 35 -0.07 8.80 -13.32
N SER A 36 -0.53 7.79 -12.56
CA SER A 36 -0.20 7.73 -11.15
C SER A 36 1.32 7.64 -11.02
N SER A 37 1.93 8.61 -10.34
CA SER A 37 3.40 8.68 -10.13
C SER A 37 3.93 7.53 -9.25
N PHE A 38 3.06 6.62 -8.82
CA PHE A 38 3.37 5.39 -8.09
C PHE A 38 3.85 4.23 -8.96
N GLY A 39 3.66 4.32 -10.28
CA GLY A 39 4.17 3.34 -11.22
C GLY A 39 5.50 3.80 -11.81
N PHE A 40 6.61 3.57 -11.11
CA PHE A 40 7.92 3.63 -11.77
C PHE A 40 8.03 2.45 -12.75
N SER A 41 7.66 2.75 -14.01
CA SER A 41 7.90 2.06 -15.29
C SER A 41 7.55 0.58 -15.42
N GLY A 42 6.63 0.30 -16.36
CA GLY A 42 6.74 -0.88 -17.22
C GLY A 42 5.44 -1.66 -17.47
N GLY A 43 4.64 -1.20 -18.45
CA GLY A 43 3.90 -1.99 -19.46
C GLY A 43 3.15 -3.29 -19.15
N SER A 44 3.04 -3.77 -17.92
CA SER A 44 2.34 -5.01 -17.59
C SER A 44 1.72 -4.89 -16.21
N ASP A 45 0.40 -4.97 -16.17
CA ASP A 45 -0.44 -5.25 -14.99
C ASP A 45 0.10 -4.70 -13.66
N SER A 46 -0.21 -3.42 -13.39
CA SER A 46 -0.11 -2.69 -12.11
C SER A 46 0.36 -3.54 -10.90
N SER A 47 1.65 -3.85 -10.83
CA SER A 47 2.24 -4.55 -9.68
C SER A 47 3.16 -3.58 -8.96
N LEU A 48 2.69 -3.13 -7.80
CA LEU A 48 3.48 -2.29 -6.91
C LEU A 48 4.69 -3.08 -6.41
N HIS A 49 5.85 -2.89 -7.04
CA HIS A 49 7.08 -3.59 -6.68
C HIS A 49 8.05 -2.75 -5.84
N THR A 50 7.74 -1.47 -5.62
CA THR A 50 8.54 -0.57 -4.78
C THR A 50 8.58 -1.05 -3.34
N LYS A 51 9.78 -1.21 -2.78
CA LYS A 51 10.00 -1.47 -1.36
C LYS A 51 10.85 -0.34 -0.82
N ALA A 52 10.19 0.54 -0.09
CA ALA A 52 10.82 1.71 0.47
C ALA A 52 10.40 1.89 1.93
N MET A 53 11.29 2.42 2.74
CA MET A 53 11.02 2.77 4.13
C MET A 53 11.55 4.17 4.40
N ILE A 54 10.76 4.96 5.14
CA ILE A 54 11.14 6.30 5.56
C ILE A 54 11.23 6.29 7.08
N LEU A 55 12.38 6.69 7.62
CA LEU A 55 12.62 6.74 9.06
C LEU A 55 12.77 8.20 9.49
N ASP A 56 12.02 8.58 10.53
CA ASP A 56 12.04 9.92 11.16
C ASP A 56 11.89 11.11 10.20
N LYS A 57 11.29 10.89 9.03
CA LYS A 57 11.23 11.88 7.93
C LYS A 57 12.60 12.40 7.48
N LYS A 58 13.65 11.60 7.69
CA LYS A 58 15.06 11.99 7.42
C LYS A 58 15.81 10.97 6.58
N LYS A 59 15.65 9.68 6.87
CA LYS A 59 16.33 8.62 6.12
C LYS A 59 15.35 7.86 5.24
N VAL A 60 15.83 7.43 4.08
CA VAL A 60 15.08 6.55 3.17
C VAL A 60 15.91 5.33 2.86
N PHE A 61 15.32 4.15 3.01
CA PHE A 61 15.81 2.91 2.43
C PHE A 61 15.00 2.57 1.18
N ILE A 62 15.66 2.20 0.08
CA ILE A 62 15.04 1.64 -1.13
C ILE A 62 15.83 0.40 -1.54
N GLY A 63 15.14 -0.71 -1.82
CA GLY A 63 15.84 -1.94 -2.20
C GLY A 63 14.91 -3.12 -2.50
N SER A 64 15.47 -4.33 -2.43
CA SER A 64 14.76 -5.59 -2.66
C SER A 64 14.11 -6.16 -1.39
N PHE A 65 14.45 -5.63 -0.21
CA PHE A 65 14.02 -6.11 1.11
C PHE A 65 12.51 -5.97 1.32
N ASN A 66 11.79 -7.09 1.49
CA ASN A 66 10.33 -7.15 1.62
C ASN A 66 9.81 -6.89 3.04
N PHE A 67 10.69 -6.62 4.00
CA PHE A 67 10.32 -6.52 5.43
C PHE A 67 9.64 -7.78 5.98
N ASP A 68 10.08 -8.95 5.50
CA ASP A 68 9.63 -10.25 5.99
C ASP A 68 10.81 -11.13 6.46
N PRO A 69 10.59 -12.14 7.31
CA PRO A 69 11.65 -12.98 7.85
C PRO A 69 12.54 -13.63 6.78
N ARG A 70 12.04 -13.93 5.58
CA ARG A 70 12.86 -14.53 4.52
C ARG A 70 13.87 -13.51 3.99
N SER A 71 13.47 -12.24 3.83
CA SER A 71 14.41 -11.16 3.48
C SER A 71 15.46 -10.93 4.57
N VAL A 72 15.14 -11.21 5.84
CA VAL A 72 16.10 -11.10 6.96
C VAL A 72 17.08 -12.28 6.99
N PHE A 73 16.58 -13.51 6.83
CA PHE A 73 17.36 -14.70 7.17
C PHE A 73 17.88 -15.47 5.96
N TRP A 74 17.21 -15.42 4.81
CA TRP A 74 17.45 -16.36 3.71
C TRP A 74 17.83 -15.70 2.39
N ASN A 75 17.28 -14.54 2.08
CA ASN A 75 17.59 -13.85 0.84
C ASN A 75 18.86 -13.02 0.97
N THR A 76 19.63 -12.94 -0.13
CA THR A 76 20.58 -11.85 -0.31
C THR A 76 19.83 -10.65 -0.85
N GLU A 77 19.79 -9.57 -0.07
CA GLU A 77 19.05 -8.36 -0.39
C GLU A 77 20.04 -7.23 -0.75
N VAL A 78 19.64 -6.36 -1.67
CA VAL A 78 20.40 -5.15 -2.02
C VAL A 78 19.51 -3.93 -1.78
N GLY A 79 20.12 -2.87 -1.27
CA GLY A 79 19.42 -1.61 -1.09
C GLY A 79 20.37 -0.48 -0.75
N VAL A 80 19.84 0.74 -0.84
CA VAL A 80 20.56 1.96 -0.50
C VAL A 80 19.84 2.64 0.65
N LEU A 81 20.59 2.99 1.69
CA LEU A 81 20.14 3.86 2.77
C LEU A 81 20.69 5.26 2.51
N VAL A 82 19.79 6.23 2.34
CA VAL A 82 20.12 7.63 2.08
C VAL A 82 19.70 8.47 3.28
N ASP A 83 20.62 9.24 3.84
CA ASP A 83 20.32 10.27 4.85
C ASP A 83 20.11 11.61 4.14
N SER A 84 18.85 11.93 3.81
CA SER A 84 18.44 13.17 3.15
C SER A 84 16.97 13.46 3.49
N PRO A 85 16.69 14.48 4.32
CA PRO A 85 15.34 14.95 4.59
C PRO A 85 14.56 15.32 3.33
N GLU A 86 15.24 15.82 2.30
CA GLU A 86 14.65 16.20 1.02
C GLU A 86 14.09 14.98 0.28
N LEU A 87 14.92 13.93 0.13
CA LEU A 87 14.47 12.68 -0.49
C LEU A 87 13.40 11.99 0.36
N ALA A 88 13.56 12.00 1.69
CA ALA A 88 12.53 11.50 2.60
C ALA A 88 11.20 12.22 2.44
N GLY A 89 11.22 13.53 2.23
CA GLY A 89 10.04 14.34 1.91
C GLY A 89 9.37 13.90 0.62
N GLN A 90 10.14 13.72 -0.46
CA GLN A 90 9.63 13.30 -1.77
C GLN A 90 8.99 11.90 -1.72
N VAL A 91 9.69 10.92 -1.16
CA VAL A 91 9.17 9.55 -1.05
C VAL A 91 7.95 9.51 -0.11
N ARG A 92 7.92 10.36 0.92
CA ARG A 92 6.77 10.48 1.82
C ARG A 92 5.57 11.10 1.11
N GLN A 93 5.78 12.12 0.29
CA GLN A 93 4.72 12.76 -0.47
C GLN A 93 4.05 11.74 -1.40
N LEU A 94 4.87 10.94 -2.09
CA LEU A 94 4.39 9.79 -2.83
C LEU A 94 3.57 8.87 -1.89
N ALA A 95 4.15 8.36 -0.79
CA ALA A 95 3.42 7.47 0.11
C ALA A 95 2.04 8.02 0.54
N LEU A 96 1.94 9.32 0.82
CA LEU A 96 0.68 9.97 1.17
C LEU A 96 -0.35 10.00 0.03
N GLU A 97 0.09 10.19 -1.21
CA GLU A 97 -0.78 10.10 -2.40
C GLU A 97 -1.33 8.69 -2.57
N GLY A 98 -0.48 7.67 -2.37
CA GLY A 98 -0.91 6.27 -2.37
C GLY A 98 -1.88 5.94 -1.22
N MET A 99 -1.71 6.55 -0.06
CA MET A 99 -2.59 6.40 1.11
C MET A 99 -3.91 7.17 1.01
N ALA A 100 -4.13 7.96 -0.04
CA ALA A 100 -5.37 8.70 -0.19
C ALA A 100 -6.57 7.73 -0.28
N PRO A 101 -7.75 8.08 0.29
CA PRO A 101 -8.94 7.20 0.25
C PRO A 101 -9.39 6.80 -1.16
N ALA A 102 -9.15 7.64 -2.17
CA ALA A 102 -9.44 7.33 -3.56
C ALA A 102 -8.49 6.25 -4.15
N MET A 103 -7.30 6.08 -3.55
CA MET A 103 -6.23 5.22 -4.05
C MET A 103 -6.01 3.96 -3.22
N SER A 104 -6.53 3.91 -1.98
CA SER A 104 -6.29 2.82 -1.04
C SER A 104 -7.52 2.45 -0.22
N TYR A 105 -7.52 1.21 0.27
CA TYR A 105 -8.33 0.78 1.40
C TYR A 105 -7.54 0.97 2.68
N GLN A 106 -7.99 1.86 3.57
CA GLN A 106 -7.43 1.95 4.90
C GLN A 106 -8.11 0.92 5.81
N ALA A 107 -7.37 -0.09 6.25
CA ALA A 107 -7.86 -1.02 7.27
C ALA A 107 -7.89 -0.33 8.63
N ARG A 108 -8.98 -0.53 9.38
CA ARG A 108 -9.19 0.01 10.72
C ARG A 108 -9.85 -1.03 11.61
N LEU A 109 -9.68 -0.86 12.92
CA LEU A 109 -10.40 -1.66 13.91
C LEU A 109 -11.62 -0.87 14.40
N GLU A 110 -12.81 -1.44 14.26
CA GLU A 110 -14.06 -0.91 14.81
C GLU A 110 -14.74 -2.02 15.62
N ASN A 111 -14.97 -1.80 16.91
CA ASN A 111 -15.61 -2.77 17.81
C ASN A 111 -14.96 -4.18 17.77
N GLY A 112 -13.64 -4.25 17.56
CA GLY A 112 -12.88 -5.52 17.49
C GLY A 112 -12.92 -6.23 16.14
N GLU A 113 -13.61 -5.67 15.15
CA GLU A 113 -13.67 -6.15 13.77
C GLU A 113 -12.85 -5.24 12.84
N ILE A 114 -12.29 -5.83 11.79
CA ILE A 114 -11.60 -5.06 10.75
C ILE A 114 -12.63 -4.50 9.77
N VAL A 115 -12.55 -3.20 9.51
CA VAL A 115 -13.28 -2.51 8.45
C VAL A 115 -12.32 -1.81 7.51
N TRP A 116 -12.73 -1.58 6.27
CA TRP A 116 -11.92 -0.92 5.25
C TRP A 116 -12.58 0.38 4.82
N LEU A 117 -11.91 1.51 5.08
CA LEU A 117 -12.33 2.83 4.61
C LEU A 117 -11.74 3.12 3.23
N THR A 118 -12.56 3.62 2.31
CA THR A 118 -12.18 4.02 0.96
C THR A 118 -13.04 5.18 0.49
N GLU A 119 -12.73 5.77 -0.65
CA GLU A 119 -13.60 6.72 -1.35
C GLU A 119 -13.98 6.20 -2.74
N ASP A 120 -15.27 6.25 -3.07
CA ASP A 120 -15.78 6.04 -4.43
C ASP A 120 -16.68 7.20 -4.82
N ASP A 121 -16.50 7.73 -6.04
CA ASP A 121 -17.28 8.84 -6.58
C ASP A 121 -17.35 10.07 -5.63
N GLY A 122 -16.22 10.36 -4.95
CA GLY A 122 -16.10 11.46 -3.98
C GLY A 122 -16.83 11.21 -2.65
N ARG A 123 -17.30 10.00 -2.39
CA ARG A 123 -17.99 9.61 -1.15
C ARG A 123 -17.18 8.57 -0.40
N LEU A 124 -16.92 8.86 0.88
CA LEU A 124 -16.31 7.90 1.79
C LEU A 124 -17.25 6.71 2.00
N GLN A 125 -16.69 5.51 1.94
CA GLN A 125 -17.37 4.25 2.16
C GLN A 125 -16.59 3.40 3.16
N THR A 126 -17.32 2.72 4.04
CA THR A 126 -16.77 1.73 4.97
C THR A 126 -17.26 0.35 4.57
N LEU A 127 -16.33 -0.51 4.17
CA LEU A 127 -16.59 -1.90 3.82
C LEU A 127 -16.36 -2.78 5.05
N ARG A 128 -17.30 -3.68 5.35
CA ARG A 128 -17.17 -4.70 6.43
C ARG A 128 -16.67 -6.04 5.93
N LYS A 129 -16.60 -6.22 4.61
CA LYS A 129 -16.05 -7.40 3.96
C LYS A 129 -14.73 -7.01 3.32
N GLU A 130 -13.75 -7.91 3.41
CA GLU A 130 -12.44 -7.71 2.78
C GLU A 130 -12.64 -7.38 1.28
N PRO A 131 -12.06 -6.27 0.80
CA PRO A 131 -12.12 -5.91 -0.60
C PRO A 131 -11.52 -7.02 -1.45
N SER A 132 -12.30 -7.57 -2.37
CA SER A 132 -11.77 -8.49 -3.39
C SER A 132 -11.44 -7.71 -4.66
N ASP A 133 -10.46 -8.18 -5.42
CA ASP A 133 -10.06 -7.62 -6.74
C ASP A 133 -11.23 -7.44 -7.73
N LYS A 134 -12.41 -8.01 -7.44
CA LYS A 134 -13.62 -7.99 -8.28
C LYS A 134 -14.57 -6.82 -8.02
N ILE A 135 -14.39 -6.02 -6.96
CA ILE A 135 -15.37 -4.98 -6.57
C ILE A 135 -15.49 -3.84 -7.62
N GLY A 136 -14.58 -3.76 -8.60
CA GLY A 136 -14.66 -2.80 -9.71
C GLY A 136 -15.50 -3.23 -10.94
N LEU A 137 -15.97 -4.49 -11.03
CA LEU A 137 -16.62 -4.99 -12.26
C LEU A 137 -18.16 -4.99 -12.20
N GLU A 138 -18.78 -4.81 -11.03
CA GLU A 138 -20.24 -4.89 -10.90
C GLU A 138 -20.97 -3.56 -11.18
N LYS A 139 -20.25 -2.48 -11.53
CA LYS A 139 -20.83 -1.18 -11.90
C LYS A 139 -20.85 -0.88 -13.41
N MET A 140 -20.55 -1.86 -14.28
CA MET A 140 -20.56 -1.70 -15.75
C MET A 140 -21.65 -2.49 -16.48
N LEU A 141 -22.76 -2.81 -15.80
CA LEU A 141 -24.03 -3.26 -16.41
C LEU A 141 -25.20 -2.54 -15.74
#